data_AF-A0A087S5K7-F1
#
_entry.id   AF-A0A087S5K7-F1
#
_cell.length_a   1.000
_cell.length_b   1.000
_cell.length_c   1.000
_cell.angle_alpha   90.00
_cell.angle_beta   90.00
_cell.angle_gamma   90.00
#
_symmetry.space_group_name_H-M   'P 1'
#
loop_
_entity.id
_entity.type
_entity.pdbx_description
1 polymer ?
#
loop_
_entity_poly.entity_id
_entity_poly.type
_entity_poly.pdbx_seq_one_letter_code
_entity_poly.pdbx_strand_id
1 'polypeptide(L)' 'MKELGSVQANLFNDFLIVSLDKEWINLFGGLPVFRIIIDDQGRLCLQSQVIRSGAKV' A
#
# COMPACT_ATOMS: atom_id res chain seq x y z
N MET A 1 -14.40 5.71 -7.98
CA MET A 1 -13.16 5.11 -7.41
C MET A 1 -13.55 4.44 -6.11
N LYS A 2 -13.24 3.15 -5.92
CA LYS A 2 -13.42 2.51 -4.60
C LYS A 2 -12.25 2.99 -3.73
N GLU A 3 -12.53 3.68 -2.63
CA GLU A 3 -11.49 3.98 -1.64
C GLU A 3 -11.07 2.67 -0.98
N LEU A 4 -9.77 2.36 -1.00
CA LEU A 4 -9.22 1.10 -0.49
C LEU A 4 -9.06 1.09 1.05
N GLY A 5 -9.82 1.95 1.74
CA GLY A 5 -9.70 2.19 3.17
C GLY A 5 -8.47 3.02 3.55
N SER A 6 -8.32 3.29 4.85
CA SER A 6 -7.15 3.94 5.42
C SER A 6 -6.07 2.90 5.76
N VAL A 7 -4.81 3.25 5.53
CA VAL A 7 -3.66 2.44 5.94
C VAL A 7 -3.22 2.90 7.32
N GLN A 8 -3.14 1.98 8.29
CA GLN A 8 -2.57 2.28 9.60
C GLN A 8 -1.06 2.02 9.56
N ALA A 9 -0.29 3.02 9.98
CA ALA A 9 1.15 2.91 10.14
C ALA A 9 1.51 2.98 11.62
N ASN A 10 2.22 1.98 12.10
CA ASN A 10 2.70 1.89 13.48
C ASN A 10 4.23 1.97 13.48
N LEU A 11 4.78 2.86 14.30
CA LEU A 11 6.22 2.92 14.53
C LEU A 11 6.56 2.03 15.73
N PHE A 12 7.42 1.05 15.52
CA PHE A 12 7.91 0.18 16.58
C PHE A 12 9.44 0.10 16.51
N ASN A 13 10.11 0.70 17.49
CA ASN A 13 11.56 0.96 17.46
C ASN A 13 11.95 1.66 16.15
N ASP A 14 12.88 1.07 15.39
CA ASP A 14 13.36 1.58 14.10
C ASP A 14 12.59 0.99 12.90
N PHE A 15 11.49 0.30 13.15
CA PHE A 15 10.67 -0.33 12.11
C PHE A 15 9.34 0.39 11.94
N LEU A 16 8.98 0.66 10.68
CA LEU A 16 7.63 1.05 10.32
C LEU A 16 6.82 -0.18 9.90
N ILE A 17 5.73 -0.41 10.61
CA ILE A 17 4.79 -1.49 10.33
C ILE A 17 3.56 -0.90 9.68
N VAL A 18 3.26 -1.36 8.47
CA VAL A 18 2.11 -0.92 7.68
C VAL A 18 1.08 -2.05 7.67
N SER A 19 -0.06 -1.82 8.31
CA SER A 19 -1.15 -2.80 8.34
C SER A 19 -2.02 -2.61 7.10
N LEU A 20 -2.14 -3.66 6.31
CA LEU A 20 -2.95 -3.68 5.09
C LEU A 20 -4.19 -4.54 5.32
N ASP A 21 -5.34 -4.03 4.89
CA ASP A 21 -6.57 -4.82 4.89
C ASP A 21 -6.46 -5.98 3.88
N LYS A 22 -7.12 -7.10 4.16
CA LYS A 22 -7.17 -8.28 3.28
C LYS A 22 -7.70 -7.94 1.89
N GLU A 23 -8.53 -6.91 1.73
CA GLU A 23 -9.00 -6.42 0.43
C GLU A 23 -7.83 -6.08 -0.52
N TRP A 24 -6.70 -5.62 0.01
CA TRP A 24 -5.51 -5.33 -0.79
C TRP A 24 -4.95 -6.61 -1.41
N ILE A 25 -4.86 -7.71 -0.67
CA ILE A 25 -4.34 -8.99 -1.20
C ILE A 25 -5.22 -9.48 -2.36
N ASN A 26 -6.54 -9.39 -2.21
CA ASN A 26 -7.49 -9.77 -3.25
C ASN A 26 -7.35 -8.90 -4.50
N LEU A 27 -7.15 -7.59 -4.33
CA LEU A 27 -7.01 -6.65 -5.43
C LEU A 27 -5.75 -6.91 -6.27
N PHE A 28 -4.65 -7.30 -5.62
CA PHE A 28 -3.36 -7.53 -6.28
C PHE A 28 -3.09 -9.01 -6.63
N GLY A 29 -3.99 -9.93 -6.25
CA GLY A 29 -3.81 -11.38 -6.47
C GLY A 29 -2.66 -12.00 -5.68
N GLY A 30 -2.21 -11.34 -4.60
CA GLY A 30 -1.03 -11.72 -3.83
C GLY A 30 -0.58 -10.61 -2.87
N LEU A 31 0.56 -10.82 -2.21
CA LEU A 31 1.16 -9.78 -1.36
C LEU A 31 1.61 -8.60 -2.25
N PRO A 32 1.05 -7.39 -2.06
CA PRO A 32 1.42 -6.23 -2.85
C PRO A 32 2.85 -5.78 -2.54
N VAL A 33 3.58 -5.40 -3.59
CA VAL A 33 4.89 -4.76 -3.46
C VAL A 33 4.68 -3.23 -3.53
N PHE A 34 5.19 -2.52 -2.53
CA PHE A 34 5.13 -1.07 -2.46
C PHE A 34 6.52 -0.47 -2.65
N ARG A 35 6.58 0.65 -3.37
CA ARG A 35 7.73 1.53 -3.33
C ARG A 35 7.53 2.53 -2.20
N ILE A 36 8.51 2.64 -1.32
CA ILE A 36 8.54 3.65 -0.25
C ILE A 36 9.34 4.84 -0.74
N ILE A 37 8.76 6.04 -0.69
CA ILE A 37 9.44 7.30 -1.00
C ILE A 37 9.17 8.30 0.12
N ILE A 38 10.07 9.27 0.27
CA ILE A 38 9.83 10.47 1.08
C ILE A 38 9.57 11.60 0.08
N ASP A 39 8.46 12.30 0.22
CA ASP A 39 8.12 13.42 -0.66
C ASP A 39 8.85 14.72 -0.27
N ASP A 40 8.61 15.78 -1.02
CA ASP A 40 9.21 17.09 -0.82
C ASP A 40 8.78 17.78 0.49
N GLN A 41 7.70 17.30 1.12
CA GLN A 41 7.24 17.75 2.43
C GLN A 41 7.77 16.87 3.57
N GLY A 42 8.63 15.89 3.28
CA GLY A 42 9.17 14.96 4.27
C GLY A 42 8.17 13.89 4.72
N ARG A 43 7.07 13.69 3.99
CA ARG A 43 6.07 12.67 4.32
C ARG A 43 6.50 11.34 3.71
N LEU A 44 6.30 10.27 4.47
CA LEU A 44 6.52 8.93 3.96
C LEU A 44 5.31 8.49 3.12
N CYS A 45 5.55 8.18 1.85
CA CYS A 45 4.52 7.76 0.92
C CYS A 45 4.73 6.29 0.50
N LEU A 46 3.63 5.53 0.53
CA LEU A 46 3.55 4.17 0.02
C LEU A 46 2.94 4.20 -1.38
N GLN A 47 3.76 3.99 -2.40
CA GLN A 47 3.28 3.94 -3.78
C GLN A 47 3.02 2.49 -4.16
N SER A 48 1.75 2.16 -4.43
CA SER A 48 1.36 0.83 -4.88
C SER A 48 1.79 0.56 -6.32
N GLN A 49 2.03 -0.71 -6.64
CA GLN A 49 2.24 -1.15 -8.01
C GLN A 49 1.01 -0.82 -8.88
N VAL A 50 1.26 -0.41 -10.13
CA VAL A 50 0.16 -0.12 -11.07
C VAL A 50 -0.56 -1.42 -11.41
N ILE A 51 -1.83 -1.53 -11.02
CA ILE A 51 -2.70 -2.61 -11.49
C ILE A 51 -3.00 -2.30 -12.96
N ARG A 52 -2.48 -3.12 -13.88
CA ARG A 52 -2.94 -3.06 -15.27
C ARG A 52 -4.40 -3.52 -15.28
N SER A 53 -5.33 -2.57 -15.40
CA SER A 53 -6.73 -2.83 -15.70
C SER A 53 -6.79 -3.71 -16.96
N GLY A 54 -7.11 -5.00 -16.79
CA GLY A 54 -7.02 -6.00 -17.86
C GLY A 54 -6.96 -7.45 -17.39
N ALA A 55 -6.60 -7.71 -16.13
CA ALA A 55 -6.77 -9.03 -15.54
C ALA A 55 -8.26 -9.27 -15.26
N LYS A 56 -8.91 -10.02 -16.16
CA LYS A 56 -10.26 -10.55 -15.95
C LYS A 56 -10.23 -11.48 -14.73
N VAL A 57 -11.13 -11.23 -13.77
CA VAL A 57 -11.50 -12.19 -12.73
C VAL A 57 -12.36 -13.28 -13.38
#